data_AF-A0AA87Y835-F1
#
_entry.id   AF-A0AA87Y835-F1
#
_cell.length_a   1.000
_cell.length_b   1.000
_cell.length_c   1.000
_cell.angle_alpha   90.00
_cell.angle_beta   90.00
_cell.angle_gamma   90.00
#
_symmetry.space_group_name_H-M   'P 1'
#
loop_
_entity.id
_entity.type
_entity.pdbx_description
1 polymer ?
#
loop_
_entity_poly.entity_id
_entity_poly.type
_entity_poly.pdbx_seq_one_letter_code
_entity_poly.pdbx_strand_id
1 'polypeptide(L)'
;MNALRQRQGGAIAIMYALMLPAVLGCIGLALDLGICYLRRSQLQNAADSIALGAAQALNGTPGGIAAAADRAFRMSLGMRVGLSSELAWNSAALRFAGSPDAPESDWLPVYAAGPAAATLRYARVDMNVLDDATRYVQPVLMGVLGAGLDPVNLAPVVVAGPTAGNITPLAVCAMSNKASDTRANPGNPELIQYGFRFGVGYNLLELNPTGTGAGEYFYVDPMHVAGGDTTSFDETAVAPFMCTGTVGYAGFVNGKARLRRPGSFNLWQQLNSRFGTYGGAPACNPTAAPPDSNIRSYAGASATWLTQPPTRLAARPGTATGRLQTIADDPPPLSTATVPGDYGILWAYGPAKTPSGAPVALAAFGALYPSTPAGAIKGGTGYTSAGAYLSGGYSAAPPGTGRPKRRLLYIPLLRCPVAAGTQVEGDVVAIARFLLTAPASATEVPAEFAGTVTDAALPATIGLLR
;
A
#
# COMPACT_ATOMS: atom_id res chain seq x y z
N MET A 1 -74.85 -32.79 34.62
CA MET A 1 -73.42 -32.39 34.49
C MET A 1 -73.12 -31.52 33.25
N ASN A 2 -74.12 -30.88 32.60
CA ASN A 2 -73.88 -30.06 31.38
C ASN A 2 -73.82 -28.53 31.60
N ALA A 3 -74.33 -28.01 32.72
CA ALA A 3 -74.35 -26.55 32.97
C ALA A 3 -72.98 -25.98 33.40
N LEU A 4 -72.13 -26.77 34.06
CA LEU A 4 -70.77 -26.34 34.45
C LEU A 4 -69.80 -26.33 33.27
N ARG A 5 -69.99 -27.21 32.28
CA ARG A 5 -69.16 -27.27 31.05
C ARG A 5 -69.43 -26.07 30.13
N GLN A 6 -70.68 -25.60 30.05
CA GLN A 6 -71.04 -24.40 29.29
C GLN A 6 -70.52 -23.09 29.92
N ARG A 7 -70.42 -23.00 31.26
CA ARG A 7 -69.87 -21.82 31.94
C ARG A 7 -68.34 -21.67 31.80
N GLN A 8 -67.61 -22.78 31.68
CA GLN A 8 -66.15 -22.72 31.44
C GLN A 8 -65.78 -22.33 30.01
N GLY A 9 -66.60 -22.69 29.00
CA GLY A 9 -66.39 -22.28 27.62
C GLY A 9 -66.48 -20.77 27.39
N GLY A 10 -67.39 -20.09 28.12
CA GLY A 10 -67.54 -18.63 28.04
C GLY A 10 -66.35 -17.86 28.64
N ALA A 11 -65.81 -18.30 29.78
CA ALA A 11 -64.66 -17.67 30.42
C ALA A 11 -63.37 -17.83 29.57
N ILE A 12 -63.16 -19.01 28.98
CA ILE A 12 -62.02 -19.25 28.08
C ILE A 12 -62.13 -18.41 26.81
N ALA A 13 -63.34 -18.24 26.25
CA ALA A 13 -63.56 -17.38 25.10
C ALA A 13 -63.22 -15.90 25.39
N ILE A 14 -63.57 -15.41 26.58
CA ILE A 14 -63.24 -14.03 27.01
C ILE A 14 -61.73 -13.87 27.20
N MET A 15 -61.06 -14.81 27.89
CA MET A 15 -59.59 -14.75 28.04
C MET A 15 -58.87 -14.83 26.68
N TYR A 16 -59.34 -15.70 25.78
CA TYR A 16 -58.78 -15.82 24.43
C TYR A 16 -58.97 -14.53 23.63
N ALA A 17 -60.16 -13.92 23.68
CA ALA A 17 -60.43 -12.65 23.02
C ALA A 17 -59.55 -11.50 23.52
N LEU A 18 -59.14 -11.53 24.80
CA LEU A 18 -58.23 -10.53 25.38
C LEU A 18 -56.75 -10.84 25.11
N MET A 19 -56.35 -12.11 25.08
CA MET A 19 -54.96 -12.53 24.81
C MET A 19 -54.59 -12.46 23.33
N LEU A 20 -55.54 -12.71 22.43
CA LEU A 20 -55.29 -12.77 20.99
C LEU A 20 -54.70 -11.45 20.44
N PRO A 21 -55.22 -10.25 20.76
CA PRO A 21 -54.60 -8.98 20.35
C PRO A 21 -53.17 -8.80 20.89
N ALA A 22 -52.90 -9.24 22.13
CA ALA A 22 -51.57 -9.16 22.72
C ALA A 22 -50.56 -10.05 21.99
N VAL A 23 -50.94 -11.29 21.67
CA VAL A 23 -50.10 -12.21 20.88
C VAL A 23 -49.86 -11.69 19.48
N LEU A 24 -50.91 -11.21 18.80
CA LEU A 24 -50.79 -10.60 17.47
C LEU A 24 -49.91 -9.34 17.48
N GLY A 25 -49.96 -8.55 18.56
CA GLY A 25 -49.07 -7.42 18.76
C GLY A 25 -47.61 -7.78 18.88
N CYS A 26 -47.30 -8.81 19.67
CA CYS A 26 -45.94 -9.33 19.79
C CYS A 26 -45.43 -9.87 18.44
N ILE A 27 -46.27 -10.54 17.66
CA ILE A 27 -45.92 -11.03 16.31
C ILE A 27 -45.66 -9.84 15.37
N GLY A 28 -46.53 -8.82 15.38
CA GLY A 28 -46.38 -7.62 14.56
C GLY A 28 -45.07 -6.88 14.87
N LEU A 29 -44.77 -6.67 16.16
CA LEU A 29 -43.51 -6.08 16.61
C LEU A 29 -42.30 -6.88 16.13
N ALA A 30 -42.33 -8.21 16.27
CA ALA A 30 -41.22 -9.07 15.88
C ALA A 30 -40.96 -9.00 14.36
N LEU A 31 -42.01 -8.93 13.55
CA LEU A 31 -41.91 -8.81 12.09
C LEU A 31 -41.41 -7.41 11.68
N ASP A 32 -41.95 -6.34 12.25
CA ASP A 32 -41.50 -4.96 11.98
C ASP A 32 -40.02 -4.79 12.35
N LEU A 33 -39.58 -5.32 13.50
CA LEU A 33 -38.17 -5.33 13.90
C LEU A 33 -37.31 -6.16 12.94
N GLY A 34 -37.81 -7.31 12.48
CA GLY A 34 -37.15 -8.14 11.48
C GLY A 34 -36.91 -7.41 10.16
N ILE A 35 -37.91 -6.66 9.68
CA ILE A 35 -37.79 -5.84 8.45
C ILE A 35 -36.78 -4.70 8.66
N CYS A 36 -36.83 -4.01 9.81
CA CYS A 36 -35.87 -2.96 10.13
C CYS A 36 -34.43 -3.50 10.19
N TYR A 37 -34.22 -4.65 10.81
CA TYR A 37 -32.91 -5.29 10.90
C TYR A 37 -32.39 -5.73 9.52
N LEU A 38 -33.25 -6.32 8.70
CA LEU A 38 -32.91 -6.70 7.32
C LEU A 38 -32.48 -5.46 6.51
N ARG A 39 -33.26 -4.38 6.57
CA ARG A 39 -32.96 -3.13 5.85
C ARG A 39 -31.65 -2.52 6.32
N ARG A 40 -31.41 -2.48 7.64
CA ARG A 40 -30.15 -1.99 8.21
C ARG A 40 -28.95 -2.81 7.74
N SER A 41 -29.07 -4.14 7.75
CA SER A 41 -28.02 -5.05 7.28
C SER A 41 -27.69 -4.84 5.80
N GLN A 42 -28.71 -4.66 4.95
CA GLN A 42 -28.52 -4.36 3.52
C GLN A 42 -27.82 -3.02 3.30
N LEU A 43 -28.24 -1.96 4.01
CA LEU A 43 -27.59 -0.65 3.92
C LEU A 43 -26.16 -0.66 4.45
N GLN A 44 -25.88 -1.42 5.51
CA GLN A 44 -24.53 -1.61 6.03
C GLN A 44 -23.64 -2.33 5.01
N ASN A 45 -24.10 -3.44 4.45
CA ASN A 45 -23.36 -4.19 3.43
C ASN A 45 -23.10 -3.35 2.17
N ALA A 46 -24.07 -2.52 1.77
CA ALA A 46 -23.91 -1.56 0.68
C ALA A 46 -22.86 -0.51 1.02
N ALA A 47 -22.93 0.12 2.20
CA ALA A 47 -21.98 1.13 2.64
C ALA A 47 -20.55 0.57 2.73
N ASP A 48 -20.39 -0.61 3.34
CA ASP A 48 -19.11 -1.29 3.51
C ASP A 48 -18.43 -1.55 2.16
N SER A 49 -19.17 -2.14 1.22
CA SER A 49 -18.63 -2.49 -0.08
C SER A 49 -18.34 -1.25 -0.94
N ILE A 50 -19.21 -0.24 -0.94
CA ILE A 50 -18.96 1.03 -1.62
C ILE A 50 -17.73 1.74 -1.04
N ALA A 51 -17.61 1.83 0.29
CA ALA A 51 -16.49 2.47 0.97
C ALA A 51 -15.17 1.75 0.64
N LEU A 52 -15.14 0.42 0.74
CA LEU A 52 -13.98 -0.39 0.38
C LEU A 52 -13.59 -0.20 -1.09
N GLY A 53 -14.57 -0.20 -2.00
CA GLY A 53 -14.34 0.01 -3.43
C GLY A 53 -13.76 1.39 -3.74
N ALA A 54 -14.33 2.44 -3.13
CA ALA A 54 -13.84 3.80 -3.28
C ALA A 54 -12.41 3.94 -2.71
N ALA A 55 -12.16 3.45 -1.49
CA ALA A 55 -10.84 3.48 -0.88
C ALA A 55 -9.77 2.73 -1.69
N GLN A 56 -10.11 1.60 -2.32
CA GLN A 56 -9.21 0.84 -3.19
C GLN A 56 -8.80 1.60 -4.47
N ALA A 57 -9.59 2.55 -4.93
CA ALA A 57 -9.30 3.33 -6.14
C ALA A 57 -8.47 4.58 -5.86
N LEU A 58 -8.32 4.98 -4.59
CA LEU A 58 -7.45 6.09 -4.20
C LEU A 58 -5.99 5.76 -4.50
N ASN A 59 -5.29 6.68 -5.15
CA ASN A 59 -3.90 6.52 -5.56
C ASN A 59 -3.06 7.80 -5.43
N GLY A 60 -3.55 8.80 -4.67
CA GLY A 60 -2.88 10.08 -4.50
C GLY A 60 -3.04 11.08 -5.67
N THR A 61 -3.85 10.77 -6.68
CA THR A 61 -4.03 11.63 -7.88
C THR A 61 -5.48 12.07 -8.08
N PRO A 62 -5.73 13.20 -8.76
CA PRO A 62 -7.10 13.61 -9.12
C PRO A 62 -7.86 12.54 -9.91
N GLY A 63 -7.16 11.80 -10.78
CA GLY A 63 -7.74 10.67 -11.52
C GLY A 63 -8.17 9.51 -10.60
N GLY A 64 -7.48 9.29 -9.48
CA GLY A 64 -7.87 8.31 -8.46
C GLY A 64 -9.16 8.68 -7.75
N ILE A 65 -9.39 9.98 -7.47
CA ILE A 65 -10.66 10.47 -6.90
C ILE A 65 -11.82 10.20 -7.86
N ALA A 66 -11.64 10.49 -9.16
CA ALA A 66 -12.65 10.19 -10.17
C ALA A 66 -12.92 8.69 -10.29
N ALA A 67 -11.87 7.86 -10.29
CA ALA A 67 -11.99 6.40 -10.30
C ALA A 67 -12.69 5.86 -9.04
N ALA A 68 -12.48 6.48 -7.88
CA ALA A 68 -13.15 6.10 -6.63
C ALA A 68 -14.65 6.39 -6.68
N ALA A 69 -15.05 7.56 -7.19
CA ALA A 69 -16.46 7.91 -7.36
C ALA A 69 -17.16 6.99 -8.39
N ASP A 70 -16.50 6.72 -9.51
CA ASP A 70 -16.99 5.81 -10.55
C ASP A 70 -17.12 4.36 -10.02
N ARG A 71 -16.13 3.89 -9.24
CA ARG A 71 -16.21 2.57 -8.60
C ARG A 71 -17.32 2.48 -7.57
N ALA A 72 -17.50 3.51 -6.74
CA ALA A 72 -18.61 3.60 -5.80
C ALA A 72 -19.97 3.49 -6.50
N PHE A 73 -20.16 4.25 -7.57
CA PHE A 73 -21.38 4.20 -8.39
C PHE A 73 -21.60 2.82 -9.02
N ARG A 74 -20.58 2.21 -9.63
CA ARG A 74 -20.73 0.86 -10.21
C ARG A 74 -21.12 -0.18 -9.16
N MET A 75 -20.59 -0.06 -7.95
CA MET A 75 -20.93 -0.98 -6.86
C MET A 75 -22.39 -0.79 -6.43
N SER A 76 -22.90 0.45 -6.36
CA SER A 76 -24.28 0.69 -5.97
C SER A 76 -25.31 0.12 -6.95
N LEU A 77 -25.01 0.04 -8.25
CA LEU A 77 -25.94 -0.50 -9.27
C LEU A 77 -26.37 -1.95 -9.03
N GLY A 78 -25.55 -2.74 -8.33
CA GLY A 78 -25.87 -4.14 -8.00
C GLY A 78 -26.62 -4.32 -6.69
N MET A 79 -26.85 -3.24 -5.93
CA MET A 79 -27.33 -3.32 -4.55
C MET A 79 -28.84 -3.17 -4.47
N ARG A 80 -29.45 -4.08 -3.70
CA ARG A 80 -30.89 -4.09 -3.43
C ARG A 80 -31.12 -3.81 -1.95
N VAL A 81 -32.09 -2.95 -1.68
CA VAL A 81 -32.52 -2.59 -0.33
C VAL A 81 -34.00 -2.91 -0.17
N GLY A 82 -34.39 -3.44 0.98
CA GLY A 82 -35.70 -4.03 1.23
C GLY A 82 -35.85 -5.38 0.53
N LEU A 83 -37.03 -5.61 -0.06
CA LEU A 83 -37.34 -6.88 -0.74
C LEU A 83 -36.81 -6.93 -2.18
N SER A 84 -36.80 -5.80 -2.90
CA SER A 84 -36.37 -5.77 -4.32
C SER A 84 -35.97 -4.40 -4.88
N SER A 85 -36.08 -3.31 -4.11
CA SER A 85 -35.78 -1.96 -4.60
C SER A 85 -34.29 -1.78 -4.82
N GLU A 86 -33.91 -1.12 -5.91
CA GLU A 86 -32.52 -0.73 -6.16
C GLU A 86 -32.10 0.35 -5.17
N LEU A 87 -30.81 0.36 -4.82
CA LEU A 87 -30.24 1.43 -4.04
C LEU A 87 -30.18 2.71 -4.91
N ALA A 88 -31.00 3.70 -4.56
CA ALA A 88 -30.94 5.04 -5.16
C ALA A 88 -29.68 5.76 -4.65
N TRP A 89 -28.57 5.60 -5.38
CA TRP A 89 -27.28 6.15 -4.98
C TRP A 89 -27.19 7.65 -5.18
N ASN A 90 -26.75 8.35 -4.14
CA ASN A 90 -26.39 9.77 -4.19
C ASN A 90 -24.87 9.90 -4.02
N SER A 91 -24.18 10.49 -5.00
CA SER A 91 -22.72 10.67 -4.94
C SER A 91 -22.26 11.58 -3.81
N ALA A 92 -23.14 12.43 -3.26
CA ALA A 92 -22.86 13.25 -2.09
C ALA A 92 -22.68 12.43 -0.79
N ALA A 93 -23.12 11.17 -0.78
CA ALA A 93 -22.86 10.24 0.31
C ALA A 93 -21.37 9.86 0.43
N LEU A 94 -20.59 10.00 -0.65
CA LEU A 94 -19.17 9.68 -0.67
C LEU A 94 -18.31 10.93 -0.40
N ARG A 95 -17.46 10.84 0.63
CA ARG A 95 -16.48 11.88 0.98
C ARG A 95 -15.10 11.27 1.26
N PHE A 96 -14.06 12.10 1.23
CA PHE A 96 -12.68 11.67 1.40
C PHE A 96 -11.93 12.50 2.44
N ALA A 97 -11.05 11.87 3.21
CA ALA A 97 -10.18 12.56 4.17
C ALA A 97 -8.78 11.93 4.24
N GLY A 98 -7.85 12.65 4.87
CA GLY A 98 -6.49 12.18 5.12
C GLY A 98 -6.32 11.33 6.39
N SER A 99 -7.28 11.39 7.31
CA SER A 99 -7.31 10.64 8.58
C SER A 99 -8.69 10.01 8.77
N PRO A 100 -8.80 8.82 9.40
CA PRO A 100 -10.09 8.21 9.67
C PRO A 100 -10.91 8.98 10.71
N ASP A 101 -10.24 9.67 11.63
CA ASP A 101 -10.87 10.45 12.71
C ASP A 101 -10.93 11.95 12.38
N ALA A 102 -10.83 12.30 11.09
CA ALA A 102 -10.89 13.69 10.66
C ALA A 102 -12.25 14.31 11.04
N PRO A 103 -12.27 15.58 11.49
CA PRO A 103 -13.52 16.28 11.80
C PRO A 103 -14.38 16.38 10.53
N GLU A 104 -15.70 16.53 10.69
CA GLU A 104 -16.64 16.49 9.55
C GLU A 104 -16.32 17.52 8.45
N SER A 105 -15.76 18.68 8.81
CA SER A 105 -15.31 19.73 7.88
C SER A 105 -14.22 19.29 6.91
N ASP A 106 -13.40 18.31 7.31
CA ASP A 106 -12.22 17.87 6.58
C ASP A 106 -12.55 16.73 5.60
N TRP A 107 -13.77 16.19 5.67
CA TRP A 107 -14.28 15.23 4.72
C TRP A 107 -14.73 15.93 3.44
N LEU A 108 -13.85 15.91 2.44
CA LEU A 108 -14.08 16.58 1.17
C LEU A 108 -15.03 15.78 0.27
N PRO A 109 -16.04 16.42 -0.34
CA PRO A 109 -16.84 15.79 -1.38
C PRO A 109 -16.00 15.56 -2.64
N VAL A 110 -16.48 14.66 -3.51
CA VAL A 110 -15.80 14.25 -4.75
C VAL A 110 -15.29 15.44 -5.58
N TYR A 111 -16.11 16.49 -5.73
CA TYR A 111 -15.78 17.66 -6.56
C TYR A 111 -14.67 18.56 -5.96
N ALA A 112 -14.44 18.50 -4.64
CA ALA A 112 -13.43 19.30 -3.95
C ALA A 112 -12.16 18.50 -3.61
N ALA A 113 -12.21 17.17 -3.71
CA ALA A 113 -11.13 16.27 -3.33
C ALA A 113 -9.96 16.24 -4.33
N GLY A 114 -10.18 16.61 -5.60
CA GLY A 114 -9.15 16.54 -6.66
C GLY A 114 -7.84 17.28 -6.32
N PRO A 115 -7.88 18.57 -5.96
CA PRO A 115 -6.67 19.33 -5.58
C PRO A 115 -5.93 18.78 -4.35
N ALA A 116 -6.64 18.12 -3.43
CA ALA A 116 -6.09 17.54 -2.22
C ALA A 116 -5.74 16.04 -2.37
N ALA A 117 -5.85 15.46 -3.56
CA ALA A 117 -5.77 14.01 -3.76
C ALA A 117 -4.52 13.36 -3.16
N ALA A 118 -3.38 14.08 -3.13
CA ALA A 118 -2.12 13.60 -2.57
C ALA A 118 -2.13 13.33 -1.06
N THR A 119 -3.11 13.86 -0.32
CA THR A 119 -3.24 13.69 1.14
C THR A 119 -4.43 12.83 1.54
N LEU A 120 -5.32 12.50 0.60
CA LEU A 120 -6.56 11.75 0.87
C LEU A 120 -6.31 10.25 0.77
N ARG A 121 -6.70 9.52 1.82
CA ARG A 121 -6.45 8.07 1.95
C ARG A 121 -7.67 7.27 2.41
N TYR A 122 -8.67 7.95 2.96
CA TYR A 122 -9.86 7.35 3.53
C TYR A 122 -11.09 7.77 2.74
N ALA A 123 -12.01 6.83 2.56
CA ALA A 123 -13.32 7.06 1.97
C ALA A 123 -14.40 6.86 3.03
N ARG A 124 -15.29 7.83 3.19
CA ARG A 124 -16.45 7.78 4.06
C ARG A 124 -17.71 7.71 3.22
N VAL A 125 -18.58 6.75 3.54
CA VAL A 125 -19.91 6.63 2.96
C VAL A 125 -20.92 6.92 4.06
N ASP A 126 -21.68 7.99 3.86
CA ASP A 126 -22.73 8.43 4.78
C ASP A 126 -24.09 8.15 4.15
N MET A 127 -24.75 7.07 4.59
CA MET A 127 -26.07 6.73 4.09
C MET A 127 -27.14 7.74 4.49
N ASN A 128 -26.86 8.63 5.45
CA ASN A 128 -27.76 9.74 5.82
C ASN A 128 -27.79 10.88 4.78
N VAL A 129 -27.27 10.64 3.58
CA VAL A 129 -27.41 11.55 2.43
C VAL A 129 -28.37 11.01 1.35
N LEU A 130 -28.79 9.73 1.45
CA LEU A 130 -29.72 9.11 0.49
C LEU A 130 -31.17 9.59 0.63
N ASP A 131 -32.08 9.19 -0.27
CA ASP A 131 -33.48 9.59 -0.16
C ASP A 131 -34.19 8.93 1.03
N ASP A 132 -35.25 9.57 1.54
CA ASP A 132 -36.00 9.07 2.70
C ASP A 132 -36.62 7.69 2.45
N ALA A 133 -37.08 7.41 1.23
CA ALA A 133 -37.58 6.09 0.82
C ALA A 133 -36.50 4.98 0.94
N THR A 134 -35.22 5.36 0.96
CA THR A 134 -34.10 4.43 1.12
C THR A 134 -33.81 4.13 2.59
N ARG A 135 -33.94 5.14 3.46
CA ARG A 135 -33.46 5.09 4.85
C ARG A 135 -34.54 4.82 5.88
N TYR A 136 -35.76 5.29 5.63
CA TYR A 136 -36.85 5.14 6.57
C TYR A 136 -37.64 3.86 6.33
N VAL A 137 -37.92 3.14 7.41
CA VAL A 137 -38.83 2.00 7.41
C VAL A 137 -40.02 2.35 8.28
N GLN A 138 -41.22 2.28 7.70
CA GLN A 138 -42.47 2.43 8.43
C GLN A 138 -42.83 1.08 9.06
N PRO A 139 -42.96 0.97 10.40
CA PRO A 139 -43.56 -0.21 11.02
C PRO A 139 -45.03 -0.31 10.61
N VAL A 140 -45.40 -1.38 9.91
CA VAL A 140 -46.76 -1.52 9.34
C VAL A 140 -47.65 -2.31 10.29
N LEU A 141 -47.11 -3.34 10.95
CA LEU A 141 -47.89 -4.29 11.72
C LEU A 141 -48.21 -3.80 13.13
N MET A 142 -47.35 -2.95 13.72
CA MET A 142 -47.67 -2.25 14.96
C MET A 142 -48.67 -1.10 14.78
N GLY A 143 -48.77 -0.52 13.58
CA GLY A 143 -49.78 0.51 13.29
C GLY A 143 -51.22 -0.01 13.40
N VAL A 144 -51.42 -1.31 13.20
CA VAL A 144 -52.73 -1.98 13.32
C VAL A 144 -53.25 -2.02 14.77
N LEU A 145 -52.37 -1.89 15.77
CA LEU A 145 -52.74 -1.80 17.18
C LEU A 145 -53.00 -0.37 17.68
N GLY A 146 -53.08 0.62 16.78
CA GLY A 146 -53.37 2.01 17.13
C GLY A 146 -52.18 2.78 17.71
N ALA A 147 -50.99 2.15 17.77
CA ALA A 147 -49.74 2.85 18.05
C ALA A 147 -49.23 3.46 16.74
N GLY A 148 -49.46 4.76 16.54
CA GLY A 148 -48.75 5.51 15.50
C GLY A 148 -47.27 5.50 15.84
N LEU A 149 -46.47 4.74 15.09
CA LEU A 149 -45.01 4.71 15.27
C LEU A 149 -44.35 5.56 14.21
N ASP A 150 -43.41 6.39 14.67
CA ASP A 150 -42.58 7.18 13.78
C ASP A 150 -41.72 6.27 12.89
N PRO A 151 -41.49 6.67 11.63
CA PRO A 151 -40.58 5.96 10.75
C PRO A 151 -39.19 5.83 11.38
N VAL A 152 -38.59 4.64 11.30
CA VAL A 152 -37.25 4.39 11.85
C VAL A 152 -36.20 4.77 10.83
N ASN A 153 -35.29 5.71 11.17
CA ASN A 153 -34.16 6.08 10.32
C ASN A 153 -33.03 5.03 10.41
N LEU A 154 -32.66 4.45 9.27
CA LEU A 154 -31.55 3.51 9.12
C LEU A 154 -30.50 4.13 8.20
N ALA A 155 -29.50 4.78 8.79
CA ALA A 155 -28.45 5.48 8.05
C ALA A 155 -27.06 5.15 8.60
N PRO A 156 -26.46 4.01 8.20
CA PRO A 156 -25.10 3.69 8.62
C PRO A 156 -24.07 4.63 8.00
N VAL A 157 -23.02 4.93 8.77
CA VAL A 157 -21.84 5.66 8.31
C VAL A 157 -20.67 4.71 8.37
N VAL A 158 -19.89 4.64 7.29
CA VAL A 158 -18.77 3.71 7.18
C VAL A 158 -17.54 4.44 6.67
N VAL A 159 -16.39 4.13 7.26
CA VAL A 159 -15.09 4.61 6.80
C VAL A 159 -14.24 3.41 6.37
N ALA A 160 -13.62 3.53 5.20
CA ALA A 160 -12.68 2.57 4.67
C ALA A 160 -11.37 3.24 4.30
N GLY A 161 -10.26 2.53 4.42
CA GLY A 161 -8.95 3.04 4.07
C GLY A 161 -7.83 2.04 4.34
N PRO A 162 -6.56 2.47 4.25
CA PRO A 162 -5.42 1.62 4.50
C PRO A 162 -5.38 1.16 5.96
N THR A 163 -5.25 -0.15 6.18
CA THR A 163 -5.05 -0.77 7.49
C THR A 163 -3.65 -1.34 7.67
N ALA A 164 -2.97 -1.69 6.56
CA ALA A 164 -1.59 -2.16 6.56
C ALA A 164 -0.86 -1.64 5.32
N GLY A 165 0.26 -0.94 5.50
CA GLY A 165 1.07 -0.39 4.42
C GLY A 165 2.00 -1.44 3.81
N ASN A 166 2.17 -1.41 2.49
CA ASN A 166 3.24 -2.15 1.81
C ASN A 166 4.56 -1.40 1.99
N ILE A 167 5.10 -1.47 3.21
CA ILE A 167 6.40 -0.93 3.59
C ILE A 167 7.25 -2.12 3.97
N THR A 168 8.41 -2.25 3.31
CA THR A 168 9.39 -3.27 3.66
C THR A 168 10.02 -2.87 5.00
N PRO A 169 10.06 -3.77 6.01
CA PRO A 169 10.65 -3.49 7.33
C PRO A 169 12.19 -3.33 7.36
N LEU A 170 12.73 -2.65 6.35
CA LEU A 170 14.13 -2.26 6.18
C LEU A 170 14.12 -0.77 5.85
N ALA A 171 14.90 0.03 6.58
CA ALA A 171 15.11 1.44 6.31
C ALA A 171 16.60 1.72 6.07
N VAL A 172 16.88 2.71 5.23
CA VAL A 172 18.24 3.14 4.90
C VAL A 172 18.34 4.65 4.98
N CYS A 173 19.56 5.16 5.10
CA CYS A 173 19.79 6.60 5.04
C CYS A 173 19.49 7.17 3.66
N ALA A 174 18.85 8.35 3.63
CA ALA A 174 18.84 9.20 2.44
C ALA A 174 20.25 9.71 2.16
N MET A 175 20.73 9.60 0.91
CA MET A 175 22.06 10.13 0.53
C MET A 175 22.08 11.67 0.41
N SER A 176 20.90 12.29 0.39
CA SER A 176 20.65 13.72 0.50
C SER A 176 19.24 13.96 1.06
N ASN A 177 19.04 15.02 1.84
CA ASN A 177 17.71 15.41 2.33
C ASN A 177 16.87 16.19 1.30
N LYS A 178 17.41 16.44 0.10
CA LYS A 178 16.67 17.10 -0.98
C LYS A 178 15.72 16.11 -1.66
N ALA A 179 14.43 16.44 -1.70
CA ALA A 179 13.41 15.59 -2.33
C ALA A 179 13.67 15.34 -3.83
N SER A 180 14.21 16.35 -4.52
CA SER A 180 14.62 16.28 -5.91
C SER A 180 15.82 17.20 -6.14
N ASP A 181 16.74 16.76 -6.98
CA ASP A 181 17.86 17.56 -7.47
C ASP A 181 18.18 17.15 -8.92
N THR A 182 18.97 17.95 -9.63
CA THR A 182 19.44 17.62 -10.97
C THR A 182 20.94 17.36 -10.94
N ARG A 183 21.33 16.17 -11.40
CA ARG A 183 22.73 15.82 -11.60
C ARG A 183 23.13 16.15 -13.03
N ALA A 184 24.17 16.98 -13.16
CA ALA A 184 24.73 17.37 -14.44
C ALA A 184 25.63 16.24 -14.96
N ASN A 185 25.21 15.56 -16.04
CA ASN A 185 26.12 14.77 -16.87
C ASN A 185 26.30 15.49 -18.22
N PRO A 186 27.48 15.37 -18.88
CA PRO A 186 27.76 16.07 -20.13
C PRO A 186 26.64 15.85 -21.18
N GLY A 187 25.88 16.91 -21.48
CA GLY A 187 24.76 16.90 -22.42
C GLY A 187 23.51 16.11 -21.99
N ASN A 188 23.52 15.46 -20.81
CA ASN A 188 22.48 14.52 -20.38
C ASN A 188 22.14 14.70 -18.89
N PRO A 189 21.51 15.83 -18.49
CA PRO A 189 21.12 16.02 -17.10
C PRO A 189 20.14 14.93 -16.66
N GLU A 190 20.32 14.42 -15.46
CA GLU A 190 19.45 13.40 -14.87
C GLU A 190 18.81 13.88 -13.56
N LEU A 191 17.57 13.47 -13.34
CA LEU A 191 16.85 13.67 -12.09
C LEU A 191 17.37 12.70 -11.04
N ILE A 192 17.68 13.24 -9.86
CA ILE A 192 17.97 12.46 -8.66
C ILE A 192 16.96 12.80 -7.57
N GLN A 193 16.68 11.84 -6.70
CA GLN A 193 15.77 12.03 -5.56
C GLN A 193 16.43 11.50 -4.30
N TYR A 194 16.51 12.33 -3.25
CA TYR A 194 17.17 11.98 -1.99
C TYR A 194 18.60 11.43 -2.15
N GLY A 195 19.30 11.87 -3.20
CA GLY A 195 20.66 11.43 -3.55
C GLY A 195 20.75 10.09 -4.29
N PHE A 196 19.63 9.49 -4.69
CA PHE A 196 19.59 8.28 -5.51
C PHE A 196 19.32 8.58 -6.99
N ARG A 197 19.99 7.84 -7.86
CA ARG A 197 19.87 7.90 -9.33
C ARG A 197 18.92 6.81 -9.82
N PHE A 198 17.98 7.18 -10.70
CA PHE A 198 17.08 6.21 -11.32
C PHE A 198 17.86 5.19 -12.17
N GLY A 199 17.51 3.92 -12.04
CA GLY A 199 18.11 2.86 -12.86
C GLY A 199 19.48 2.37 -12.36
N VAL A 200 19.98 2.87 -11.22
CA VAL A 200 21.22 2.39 -10.60
C VAL A 200 20.91 1.37 -9.51
N GLY A 201 21.61 0.23 -9.52
CA GLY A 201 21.58 -0.78 -8.47
C GLY A 201 22.46 -0.40 -7.28
N TYR A 202 21.88 -0.38 -6.08
CA TYR A 202 22.54 -0.06 -4.81
C TYR A 202 22.63 -1.33 -3.94
N ASN A 203 23.72 -1.49 -3.19
CA ASN A 203 23.72 -2.38 -2.04
C ASN A 203 23.18 -1.59 -0.85
N LEU A 204 21.94 -1.86 -0.46
CA LEU A 204 21.26 -1.10 0.60
C LEU A 204 21.93 -1.23 1.98
N LEU A 205 22.82 -2.21 2.16
CA LEU A 205 23.58 -2.41 3.40
C LEU A 205 24.91 -1.64 3.42
N GLU A 206 25.31 -1.00 2.31
CA GLU A 206 26.58 -0.27 2.15
C GLU A 206 26.34 1.20 1.76
N LEU A 207 25.40 1.85 2.43
CA LEU A 207 25.10 3.27 2.25
C LEU A 207 25.23 4.02 3.57
N ASN A 208 25.97 5.13 3.57
CA ASN A 208 26.08 6.00 4.74
C ASN A 208 26.46 7.44 4.31
N PRO A 209 25.55 8.43 4.44
CA PRO A 209 25.83 9.81 4.06
C PRO A 209 26.73 10.55 5.06
N THR A 210 27.00 9.97 6.24
CA THR A 210 27.72 10.63 7.35
C THR A 210 29.06 9.99 7.70
N GLY A 211 29.42 8.89 7.04
CA GLY A 211 30.68 8.19 7.28
C GLY A 211 31.05 7.25 6.14
N THR A 212 32.29 6.74 6.17
CA THR A 212 32.85 5.87 5.11
C THR A 212 33.11 4.43 5.56
N GLY A 213 33.00 4.14 6.86
CA GLY A 213 33.43 2.85 7.43
C GLY A 213 32.43 1.71 7.26
N ALA A 214 31.15 1.93 7.57
CA ALA A 214 30.10 0.93 7.49
C ALA A 214 28.79 1.56 7.01
N GLY A 215 27.97 0.78 6.29
CA GLY A 215 26.63 1.21 5.91
C GLY A 215 25.71 1.34 7.12
N GLU A 216 24.76 2.25 7.03
CA GLU A 216 23.80 2.55 8.08
C GLU A 216 22.38 2.18 7.60
N TYR A 217 21.87 1.08 8.16
CA TYR A 217 20.55 0.51 7.87
C TYR A 217 19.87 0.05 9.16
N PHE A 218 18.54 -0.07 9.12
CA PHE A 218 17.72 -0.36 10.29
C PHE A 218 16.57 -1.30 9.93
N TYR A 219 16.13 -2.10 10.90
CA TYR A 219 14.79 -2.67 10.83
C TYR A 219 13.78 -1.66 11.33
N VAL A 220 12.62 -1.65 10.69
CA VAL A 220 11.48 -0.82 11.09
C VAL A 220 10.54 -1.66 11.94
N ASP A 221 10.04 -1.11 13.04
CA ASP A 221 8.99 -1.76 13.83
C ASP A 221 7.75 -1.93 12.95
N PRO A 222 7.33 -3.18 12.67
CA PRO A 222 6.22 -3.42 11.78
C PRO A 222 4.86 -3.29 12.46
N MET A 223 4.80 -3.22 13.78
CA MET A 223 3.52 -3.23 14.53
C MET A 223 3.20 -1.88 15.17
N HIS A 224 4.22 -1.15 15.60
CA HIS A 224 4.04 0.11 16.32
C HIS A 224 4.58 1.29 15.53
N VAL A 225 3.83 2.39 15.57
CA VAL A 225 4.27 3.68 15.06
C VAL A 225 5.11 4.41 16.12
N ALA A 226 5.92 5.38 15.69
CA ALA A 226 6.70 6.23 16.59
C ALA A 226 5.79 7.05 17.53
N GLY A 227 6.26 7.35 18.74
CA GLY A 227 5.49 8.02 19.79
C GLY A 227 4.42 7.15 20.47
N GLY A 228 4.34 5.86 20.13
CA GLY A 228 3.44 4.89 20.72
C GLY A 228 4.11 3.99 21.77
N ASP A 229 3.81 2.69 21.71
CA ASP A 229 4.37 1.69 22.62
C ASP A 229 5.92 1.65 22.54
N THR A 230 6.57 1.61 23.70
CA THR A 230 8.03 1.54 23.86
C THR A 230 8.56 0.11 23.95
N THR A 231 7.71 -0.92 23.83
CA THR A 231 8.08 -2.34 23.92
C THR A 231 9.13 -2.73 22.89
N SER A 232 10.31 -3.17 23.32
CA SER A 232 11.40 -3.51 22.41
C SER A 232 11.00 -4.61 21.41
N PHE A 233 11.39 -4.45 20.14
CA PHE A 233 11.20 -5.49 19.11
C PHE A 233 12.53 -6.10 18.65
N ASP A 234 12.48 -7.28 18.05
CA ASP A 234 13.65 -8.01 17.54
C ASP A 234 13.43 -8.56 16.12
N GLU A 235 14.41 -9.28 15.59
CA GLU A 235 14.34 -9.84 14.24
C GLU A 235 13.22 -10.89 14.09
N THR A 236 12.87 -11.61 15.15
CA THR A 236 11.82 -12.63 15.12
C THR A 236 10.44 -12.00 14.93
N ALA A 237 10.23 -10.83 15.54
CA ALA A 237 9.02 -10.02 15.33
C ALA A 237 8.98 -9.42 13.91
N VAL A 238 10.13 -9.05 13.33
CA VAL A 238 10.21 -8.42 12.00
C VAL A 238 10.11 -9.44 10.85
N ALA A 239 10.60 -10.67 11.04
CA ALA A 239 10.73 -11.65 9.97
C ALA A 239 9.43 -11.95 9.19
N PRO A 240 8.25 -12.16 9.83
CA PRO A 240 7.00 -12.38 9.09
C PRO A 240 6.62 -11.20 8.19
N PHE A 241 6.88 -9.98 8.66
CA PHE A 241 6.61 -8.74 7.93
C PHE A 241 7.64 -8.49 6.81
N MET A 242 8.88 -8.98 6.97
CA MET A 242 9.87 -8.98 5.89
C MET A 242 9.46 -9.92 4.74
N CYS A 243 8.84 -11.07 5.06
CA CYS A 243 8.28 -11.99 4.07
C CYS A 243 7.16 -11.32 3.25
N THR A 244 6.19 -10.69 3.91
CA THR A 244 5.06 -10.03 3.25
C THR A 244 5.41 -8.67 2.65
N GLY A 245 6.47 -8.02 3.13
CA GLY A 245 6.85 -6.66 2.74
C GLY A 245 5.87 -5.61 3.24
N THR A 246 5.22 -5.85 4.37
CA THR A 246 4.16 -4.99 4.90
C THR A 246 4.45 -4.58 6.34
N VAL A 247 3.77 -3.54 6.81
CA VAL A 247 3.66 -3.16 8.22
C VAL A 247 2.18 -3.06 8.62
N GLY A 248 1.88 -3.22 9.89
CA GLY A 248 0.52 -3.22 10.48
C GLY A 248 -0.12 -1.84 10.64
N TYR A 249 0.44 -0.80 10.00
CA TYR A 249 -0.09 0.56 10.00
C TYR A 249 -0.09 1.15 8.60
N ALA A 250 -0.94 2.14 8.36
CA ALA A 250 -1.15 2.73 7.04
C ALA A 250 0.05 3.54 6.51
N GLY A 251 0.86 4.10 7.39
CA GLY A 251 2.00 4.97 7.07
C GLY A 251 2.64 5.52 8.34
N PHE A 252 3.70 6.31 8.19
CA PHE A 252 4.41 6.87 9.33
C PHE A 252 3.69 8.07 9.92
N VAL A 253 3.39 8.02 11.22
CA VAL A 253 2.81 9.13 11.96
C VAL A 253 3.88 10.21 12.17
N ASN A 254 3.57 11.45 11.84
CA ASN A 254 4.49 12.60 11.93
C ASN A 254 5.85 12.40 11.21
N GLY A 255 5.87 11.52 10.20
CA GLY A 255 7.10 11.20 9.47
C GLY A 255 8.18 10.56 10.35
N LYS A 256 7.82 9.86 11.42
CA LYS A 256 8.78 9.14 12.28
C LYS A 256 8.56 7.64 12.21
N ALA A 257 9.67 6.91 12.21
CA ALA A 257 9.70 5.45 12.29
C ALA A 257 10.42 5.02 13.56
N ARG A 258 9.93 3.94 14.17
CA ARG A 258 10.63 3.25 15.23
C ARG A 258 11.59 2.23 14.62
N LEU A 259 12.85 2.32 15.01
CA LEU A 259 13.96 1.66 14.32
C LEU A 259 14.74 0.78 15.29
N ARG A 260 15.28 -0.31 14.76
CA ARG A 260 16.29 -1.13 15.42
C ARG A 260 17.53 -1.18 14.56
N ARG A 261 18.68 -0.80 15.14
CA ARG A 261 19.99 -0.92 14.50
C ARG A 261 20.49 -2.36 14.69
N PRO A 262 20.64 -3.15 13.62
CA PRO A 262 21.11 -4.53 13.72
C PRO A 262 22.64 -4.59 13.81
N GLY A 263 23.17 -5.65 14.42
CA GLY A 263 24.61 -5.95 14.38
C GLY A 263 25.05 -6.65 13.10
N SER A 264 24.14 -7.41 12.47
CA SER A 264 24.30 -8.07 11.17
C SER A 264 22.94 -8.15 10.48
N PHE A 265 22.91 -8.24 9.15
CA PHE A 265 21.66 -8.41 8.41
C PHE A 265 21.31 -9.89 8.26
N ASN A 266 20.31 -10.37 9.02
CA ASN A 266 19.91 -11.77 9.04
C ASN A 266 18.60 -12.05 8.29
N LEU A 267 17.88 -11.01 7.83
CA LEU A 267 16.56 -11.14 7.20
C LEU A 267 16.58 -11.22 5.66
N TRP A 268 17.76 -11.49 5.07
CA TRP A 268 17.92 -11.60 3.61
C TRP A 268 17.16 -12.79 3.02
N GLN A 269 17.01 -13.88 3.76
CA GLN A 269 16.26 -15.06 3.32
C GLN A 269 14.77 -14.74 3.13
N GLN A 270 14.22 -13.88 3.98
CA GLN A 270 12.83 -13.44 3.89
C GLN A 270 12.59 -12.55 2.66
N LEU A 271 13.57 -11.72 2.28
CA LEU A 271 13.53 -10.97 1.02
C LEU A 271 13.51 -11.91 -0.20
N ASN A 272 14.25 -13.03 -0.13
CA ASN A 272 14.38 -14.00 -1.22
C ASN A 272 13.11 -14.81 -1.53
N SER A 273 12.10 -14.77 -0.66
CA SER A 273 10.76 -15.30 -0.95
C SER A 273 10.17 -14.73 -2.25
N ARG A 274 10.53 -13.49 -2.60
CA ARG A 274 10.12 -12.80 -3.83
C ARG A 274 10.65 -13.46 -5.11
N PHE A 275 11.74 -14.23 -5.02
CA PHE A 275 12.28 -15.05 -6.10
C PHE A 275 11.77 -16.50 -6.07
N GLY A 276 10.84 -16.83 -5.18
CA GLY A 276 10.35 -18.19 -4.99
C GLY A 276 11.26 -19.06 -4.12
N THR A 277 12.21 -18.46 -3.39
CA THR A 277 13.08 -19.17 -2.45
C THR A 277 12.60 -18.98 -1.02
N TYR A 278 12.08 -20.03 -0.41
CA TYR A 278 11.49 -20.01 0.93
C TYR A 278 12.43 -20.66 1.94
N GLY A 279 13.40 -19.88 2.44
CA GLY A 279 14.33 -20.30 3.48
C GLY A 279 14.29 -19.38 4.71
N GLY A 280 15.09 -19.73 5.72
CA GLY A 280 15.32 -18.93 6.93
C GLY A 280 14.50 -19.30 8.16
N ALA A 281 14.76 -18.60 9.26
CA ALA A 281 14.12 -18.83 10.56
C ALA A 281 13.51 -17.52 11.10
N PRO A 282 12.17 -17.38 11.16
CA PRO A 282 11.17 -18.27 10.57
C PRO A 282 11.18 -18.24 9.04
N ALA A 283 10.82 -19.37 8.42
CA ALA A 283 10.70 -19.48 6.97
C ALA A 283 9.42 -18.78 6.48
N CYS A 284 9.50 -18.12 5.33
CA CYS A 284 8.32 -17.51 4.70
C CYS A 284 7.34 -18.58 4.20
N ASN A 285 6.04 -18.28 4.27
CA ASN A 285 4.98 -19.14 3.73
C ASN A 285 4.58 -18.66 2.31
N PRO A 286 4.62 -19.51 1.27
CA PRO A 286 4.22 -19.14 -0.10
C PRO A 286 2.77 -18.64 -0.25
N THR A 287 1.87 -19.05 0.64
CA THR A 287 0.47 -18.59 0.65
C THR A 287 0.35 -17.16 1.18
N ALA A 288 1.05 -16.83 2.26
CA ALA A 288 1.02 -15.50 2.86
C ALA A 288 1.98 -14.51 2.17
N ALA A 289 3.08 -15.02 1.62
CA ALA A 289 4.15 -14.28 0.98
C ALA A 289 4.48 -14.91 -0.39
N PRO A 290 3.55 -14.92 -1.36
CA PRO A 290 3.78 -15.49 -2.68
C PRO A 290 4.96 -14.83 -3.39
N PRO A 291 5.56 -15.54 -4.37
CA PRO A 291 6.69 -14.98 -5.12
C PRO A 291 6.20 -13.85 -6.03
N ASP A 292 7.15 -13.12 -6.62
CA ASP A 292 6.81 -12.15 -7.65
C ASP A 292 6.28 -12.84 -8.91
N SER A 293 5.44 -12.16 -9.68
CA SER A 293 5.06 -12.65 -11.01
C SER A 293 6.26 -12.81 -11.96
N ASN A 294 7.36 -12.11 -11.68
CA ASN A 294 8.65 -12.21 -12.35
C ASN A 294 9.77 -12.54 -11.33
N ILE A 295 10.11 -13.82 -11.21
CA ILE A 295 11.16 -14.34 -10.33
C ILE A 295 12.57 -14.34 -10.95
N ARG A 296 12.77 -13.69 -12.11
CA ARG A 296 14.06 -13.74 -12.79
C ARG A 296 15.13 -12.93 -12.05
N SER A 297 16.18 -13.59 -11.57
CA SER A 297 17.38 -12.90 -11.12
C SER A 297 18.08 -12.22 -12.30
N TYR A 298 18.52 -10.97 -12.11
CA TYR A 298 19.27 -10.21 -13.11
C TYR A 298 20.78 -10.25 -12.89
N ALA A 299 21.26 -11.16 -12.04
CA ALA A 299 22.68 -11.38 -11.85
C ALA A 299 23.37 -11.89 -13.13
N GLY A 300 24.55 -11.35 -13.44
CA GLY A 300 25.42 -11.87 -14.49
C GLY A 300 24.74 -11.96 -15.85
N ALA A 301 24.93 -13.10 -16.52
CA ALA A 301 24.42 -13.34 -17.88
C ALA A 301 22.89 -13.26 -18.00
N SER A 302 22.15 -13.29 -16.89
CA SER A 302 20.69 -13.17 -16.89
C SER A 302 20.18 -11.77 -17.23
N ALA A 303 21.02 -10.72 -17.10
CA ALA A 303 20.73 -9.36 -17.55
C ALA A 303 20.87 -9.23 -19.07
N THR A 304 20.02 -9.96 -19.81
CA THR A 304 20.20 -10.17 -21.24
C THR A 304 19.99 -8.92 -22.10
N TRP A 305 19.43 -7.84 -21.55
CA TRP A 305 19.32 -6.54 -22.24
C TRP A 305 20.64 -5.77 -22.31
N LEU A 306 21.62 -6.11 -21.47
CA LEU A 306 22.95 -5.51 -21.53
C LEU A 306 23.84 -6.31 -22.50
N THR A 307 24.64 -5.61 -23.31
CA THR A 307 25.65 -6.24 -24.19
C THR A 307 26.77 -6.88 -23.39
N GLN A 308 27.17 -6.24 -22.29
CA GLN A 308 28.11 -6.79 -21.32
C GLN A 308 27.37 -7.14 -20.04
N PRO A 309 27.37 -8.42 -19.62
CA PRO A 309 26.80 -8.83 -18.36
C PRO A 309 27.47 -8.11 -17.17
N PRO A 310 26.70 -7.66 -16.17
CA PRO A 310 27.26 -7.09 -14.95
C PRO A 310 28.00 -8.15 -14.14
N THR A 311 29.15 -7.80 -13.55
CA THR A 311 29.93 -8.71 -12.70
C THR A 311 29.55 -8.62 -11.23
N ARG A 312 28.85 -7.56 -10.84
CA ARG A 312 28.34 -7.30 -9.48
C ARG A 312 26.81 -7.20 -9.49
N LEU A 313 26.17 -7.43 -8.35
CA LEU A 313 24.71 -7.30 -8.21
C LEU A 313 24.31 -5.83 -8.02
N ALA A 314 25.11 -5.07 -7.27
CA ALA A 314 25.00 -3.62 -7.14
C ALA A 314 26.25 -2.88 -7.65
N ALA A 315 26.13 -1.58 -7.86
CA ALA A 315 27.27 -0.72 -8.15
C ALA A 315 28.28 -0.77 -6.99
N ARG A 316 29.57 -0.80 -7.31
CA ARG A 316 30.66 -0.90 -6.34
C ARG A 316 30.56 0.25 -5.31
N PRO A 317 30.76 -0.02 -4.01
CA PRO A 317 30.85 1.05 -3.02
C PRO A 317 32.08 1.93 -3.27
N GLY A 318 31.95 3.21 -2.94
CA GLY A 318 32.93 4.26 -3.09
C GLY A 318 32.86 5.23 -1.92
N THR A 319 34.01 5.82 -1.58
CA THR A 319 34.18 6.69 -0.40
C THR A 319 34.79 8.05 -0.75
N ALA A 320 34.91 8.36 -2.04
CA ALA A 320 35.64 9.52 -2.55
C ALA A 320 35.09 10.88 -2.05
N THR A 321 33.84 10.92 -1.60
CA THR A 321 33.18 12.15 -1.13
C THR A 321 33.04 12.22 0.40
N GLY A 322 33.75 11.37 1.15
CA GLY A 322 33.66 11.33 2.62
C GLY A 322 32.40 10.65 3.17
N ARG A 323 31.61 10.03 2.28
CA ARG A 323 30.42 9.21 2.57
C ARG A 323 30.56 7.87 1.87
N LEU A 324 29.96 6.83 2.43
CA LEU A 324 29.83 5.53 1.78
C LEU A 324 28.65 5.59 0.81
N GLN A 325 28.95 5.65 -0.49
CA GLN A 325 28.00 5.74 -1.59
C GLN A 325 28.42 4.80 -2.71
N THR A 326 27.71 4.74 -3.84
CA THR A 326 28.20 3.97 -4.99
C THR A 326 29.14 4.81 -5.83
N ILE A 327 30.04 4.16 -6.57
CA ILE A 327 30.86 4.85 -7.58
C ILE A 327 30.02 5.49 -8.70
N ALA A 328 28.77 5.07 -8.88
CA ALA A 328 27.86 5.71 -9.81
C ALA A 328 27.43 7.10 -9.30
N ASP A 329 27.49 7.34 -7.98
CA ASP A 329 27.09 8.61 -7.37
C ASP A 329 28.26 9.57 -7.16
N ASP A 330 29.50 9.17 -7.49
CA ASP A 330 30.67 10.04 -7.40
C ASP A 330 30.50 11.31 -8.23
N PRO A 331 31.17 12.43 -7.88
CA PRO A 331 30.96 13.70 -8.57
C PRO A 331 31.28 13.58 -10.06
N PRO A 332 30.45 14.15 -10.95
CA PRO A 332 30.74 14.17 -12.37
C PRO A 332 31.97 15.07 -12.68
N PRO A 333 32.78 14.75 -13.71
CA PRO A 333 32.67 13.55 -14.53
C PRO A 333 33.09 12.30 -13.75
N LEU A 334 32.34 11.21 -13.93
CA LEU A 334 32.71 9.91 -13.37
C LEU A 334 34.05 9.45 -13.96
N SER A 335 34.85 8.76 -13.15
CA SER A 335 36.16 8.27 -13.57
C SER A 335 36.04 7.28 -14.73
N THR A 336 36.82 7.51 -15.80
CA THR A 336 36.97 6.56 -16.91
C THR A 336 37.79 5.33 -16.53
N ALA A 337 38.43 5.32 -15.35
CA ALA A 337 39.11 4.13 -14.83
C ALA A 337 38.13 3.07 -14.29
N THR A 338 36.86 3.43 -14.09
CA THR A 338 35.79 2.49 -13.73
C THR A 338 35.52 1.53 -14.88
N VAL A 339 35.47 0.23 -14.61
CA VAL A 339 35.08 -0.76 -15.62
C VAL A 339 33.57 -0.95 -15.66
N PRO A 340 32.96 -1.31 -16.82
CA PRO A 340 31.51 -1.47 -16.95
C PRO A 340 30.85 -2.34 -15.87
N GLY A 341 31.51 -3.43 -15.49
CA GLY A 341 31.01 -4.35 -14.45
C GLY A 341 30.94 -3.75 -13.05
N ASP A 342 31.68 -2.68 -12.77
CA ASP A 342 31.65 -2.01 -11.45
C ASP A 342 30.34 -1.22 -11.23
N TYR A 343 29.58 -0.89 -12.28
CA TYR A 343 28.27 -0.26 -12.14
C TYR A 343 27.17 -1.25 -11.74
N GLY A 344 27.46 -2.56 -11.72
CA GLY A 344 26.50 -3.60 -11.38
C GLY A 344 25.31 -3.65 -12.34
N ILE A 345 24.16 -4.11 -11.84
CA ILE A 345 22.93 -4.20 -12.64
C ILE A 345 22.37 -2.80 -12.85
N LEU A 346 22.16 -2.42 -14.13
CA LEU A 346 21.62 -1.12 -14.53
C LEU A 346 20.33 -1.29 -15.34
N TRP A 347 19.38 -0.39 -15.08
CA TRP A 347 18.15 -0.17 -15.84
C TRP A 347 17.23 -1.41 -15.95
N ALA A 348 17.20 -2.23 -14.90
CA ALA A 348 16.29 -3.36 -14.77
C ALA A 348 14.83 -2.91 -14.57
N TYR A 349 14.56 -1.89 -13.74
CA TYR A 349 13.24 -1.28 -13.58
C TYR A 349 12.97 -0.17 -14.61
N GLY A 350 14.03 0.44 -15.14
CA GLY A 350 13.93 1.40 -16.23
C GLY A 350 15.13 2.33 -16.31
N PRO A 351 15.22 3.15 -17.37
CA PRO A 351 16.31 4.08 -17.54
C PRO A 351 16.28 5.21 -16.52
N ALA A 352 17.41 5.93 -16.43
CA ALA A 352 17.48 7.20 -15.73
C ALA A 352 16.39 8.18 -16.24
N LYS A 353 16.10 9.22 -15.45
CA LYS A 353 15.06 10.20 -15.77
C LYS A 353 15.69 11.54 -16.10
N THR A 354 15.14 12.27 -17.07
CA THR A 354 15.42 13.69 -17.30
C THR A 354 14.89 14.53 -16.13
N PRO A 355 15.29 15.80 -15.99
CA PRO A 355 14.72 16.70 -14.97
C PRO A 355 13.20 16.86 -15.06
N SER A 356 12.60 16.65 -16.24
CA SER A 356 11.15 16.64 -16.44
C SER A 356 10.46 15.33 -16.02
N GLY A 357 11.22 14.33 -15.56
CA GLY A 357 10.71 13.01 -15.17
C GLY A 357 10.52 12.03 -16.33
N ALA A 358 10.86 12.42 -17.56
CA ALA A 358 10.79 11.53 -18.72
C ALA A 358 11.98 10.54 -18.73
N PRO A 359 11.83 9.33 -19.30
CA PRO A 359 12.97 8.44 -19.55
C PRO A 359 14.08 9.14 -20.36
N VAL A 360 15.34 8.99 -19.96
CA VAL A 360 16.47 9.40 -20.82
C VAL A 360 16.55 8.52 -22.07
N ALA A 361 17.10 9.07 -23.15
CA ALA A 361 17.32 8.30 -24.38
C ALA A 361 18.33 7.17 -24.16
N LEU A 362 18.13 6.02 -24.79
CA LEU A 362 19.06 4.88 -24.66
C LEU A 362 20.48 5.21 -25.12
N ALA A 363 20.63 6.12 -26.10
CA ALA A 363 21.92 6.60 -26.58
C ALA A 363 22.73 7.37 -25.51
N ALA A 364 22.07 7.89 -24.47
CA ALA A 364 22.72 8.58 -23.36
C ALA A 364 23.45 7.64 -22.39
N PHE A 365 23.28 6.31 -22.51
CA PHE A 365 23.81 5.34 -21.55
C PHE A 365 25.32 5.51 -21.31
N GLY A 366 26.12 5.59 -22.37
CA GLY A 366 27.58 5.76 -22.24
C GLY A 366 28.02 7.10 -21.63
N ALA A 367 27.17 8.14 -21.75
CA ALA A 367 27.44 9.43 -21.11
C ALA A 367 27.12 9.41 -19.60
N LEU A 368 26.16 8.57 -19.17
CA LEU A 368 25.75 8.41 -17.77
C LEU A 368 26.65 7.42 -17.01
N TYR A 369 27.27 6.48 -17.73
CA TYR A 369 28.16 5.45 -17.22
C TYR A 369 29.40 5.33 -18.14
N PRO A 370 30.44 6.15 -17.91
CA PRO A 370 31.66 6.11 -18.69
C PRO A 370 32.29 4.72 -18.78
N SER A 371 33.07 4.49 -19.84
CA SER A 371 33.73 3.21 -20.15
C SER A 371 32.82 2.06 -20.56
N THR A 372 31.49 2.25 -20.53
CA THR A 372 30.54 1.28 -21.11
C THR A 372 30.55 1.34 -22.64
N PRO A 373 30.48 0.20 -23.35
CA PRO A 373 30.50 0.20 -24.81
C PRO A 373 29.34 0.98 -25.43
N ALA A 374 29.56 1.56 -26.61
CA ALA A 374 28.47 2.08 -27.42
C ALA A 374 27.43 0.98 -27.70
N GLY A 375 26.14 1.31 -27.58
CA GLY A 375 25.08 0.30 -27.68
C GLY A 375 25.05 -0.68 -26.51
N ALA A 376 25.45 -0.26 -25.30
CA ALA A 376 25.40 -1.06 -24.08
C ALA A 376 24.04 -1.74 -23.81
N ILE A 377 22.95 -1.12 -24.28
CA ILE A 377 21.60 -1.71 -24.29
C ILE A 377 21.36 -2.36 -25.66
N LYS A 378 21.04 -3.67 -25.67
CA LYS A 378 20.76 -4.43 -26.89
C LYS A 378 19.46 -3.96 -27.55
N GLY A 379 19.58 -3.23 -28.65
CA GLY A 379 18.46 -2.92 -29.54
C GLY A 379 17.78 -4.20 -30.09
N GLY A 380 16.49 -4.10 -30.45
CA GLY A 380 15.75 -5.21 -31.08
C GLY A 380 15.38 -6.39 -30.16
N THR A 381 15.78 -6.37 -28.88
CA THR A 381 15.51 -7.48 -27.93
C THR A 381 14.20 -7.33 -27.14
N GLY A 382 13.37 -6.34 -27.47
CA GLY A 382 12.12 -6.04 -26.75
C GLY A 382 12.31 -5.19 -25.48
N TYR A 383 13.52 -4.67 -25.22
CA TYR A 383 13.74 -3.68 -24.15
C TYR A 383 12.99 -2.39 -24.48
N THR A 384 12.18 -1.92 -23.53
CA THR A 384 11.45 -0.66 -23.64
C THR A 384 11.86 0.30 -22.53
N SER A 385 11.43 1.55 -22.61
CA SER A 385 11.62 2.54 -21.53
C SER A 385 10.88 2.19 -20.23
N ALA A 386 10.08 1.11 -20.23
CA ALA A 386 9.50 0.53 -19.03
C ALA A 386 10.48 -0.39 -18.25
N GLY A 387 11.68 -0.65 -18.79
CA GLY A 387 12.68 -1.51 -18.15
C GLY A 387 12.48 -3.00 -18.39
N ALA A 388 13.49 -3.80 -18.04
CA ALA A 388 13.50 -5.24 -18.23
C ALA A 388 12.45 -5.96 -17.35
N TYR A 389 12.29 -5.51 -16.10
CA TYR A 389 11.39 -6.10 -15.11
C TYR A 389 9.92 -6.12 -15.54
N LEU A 390 9.47 -5.07 -16.22
CA LEU A 390 8.11 -4.95 -16.73
C LEU A 390 7.93 -5.52 -18.15
N SER A 391 9.01 -6.00 -18.77
CA SER A 391 9.01 -6.47 -20.15
C SER A 391 9.06 -8.01 -20.19
N GLY A 392 8.09 -8.63 -20.88
CA GLY A 392 7.91 -10.08 -20.89
C GLY A 392 9.15 -10.89 -21.29
N GLY A 393 9.97 -10.38 -22.22
CA GLY A 393 11.21 -11.02 -22.68
C GLY A 393 12.32 -11.15 -21.63
N TYR A 394 12.19 -10.46 -20.49
CA TYR A 394 13.14 -10.52 -19.37
C TYR A 394 12.45 -10.95 -18.08
N SER A 395 11.40 -11.75 -18.20
CA SER A 395 10.66 -12.32 -17.08
C SER A 395 10.84 -13.83 -16.98
N ALA A 396 10.66 -14.37 -15.78
CA ALA A 396 10.50 -15.79 -15.53
C ALA A 396 9.31 -15.96 -14.59
N ALA A 397 8.29 -16.69 -15.00
CA ALA A 397 7.11 -16.94 -14.18
C ALA A 397 7.46 -17.91 -13.04
N PRO A 398 6.91 -17.72 -11.83
CA PRO A 398 7.03 -18.70 -10.76
C PRO A 398 6.29 -20.00 -11.11
N PRO A 399 6.66 -21.14 -10.50
CA PRO A 399 5.95 -22.42 -10.70
C PRO A 399 4.47 -22.42 -10.25
N GLY A 400 4.09 -21.48 -9.37
CA GLY A 400 2.72 -21.32 -8.86
C GLY A 400 2.22 -19.90 -9.00
N THR A 401 1.19 -19.52 -8.24
CA THR A 401 0.62 -18.16 -8.32
C THR A 401 1.62 -17.12 -7.79
N GLY A 402 2.08 -16.23 -8.67
CA GLY A 402 2.86 -15.05 -8.32
C GLY A 402 1.99 -13.82 -8.12
N ARG A 403 2.44 -12.90 -7.27
CA ARG A 403 1.84 -11.56 -7.13
C ARG A 403 2.73 -10.53 -7.83
N PRO A 404 2.19 -9.67 -8.71
CA PRO A 404 3.00 -8.68 -9.41
C PRO A 404 3.60 -7.63 -8.46
N LYS A 405 4.80 -7.14 -8.80
CA LYS A 405 5.50 -6.04 -8.11
C LYS A 405 5.87 -6.31 -6.64
N ARG A 406 6.01 -7.58 -6.25
CA ARG A 406 6.55 -8.00 -4.94
C ARG A 406 8.03 -7.69 -4.79
N ARG A 407 8.80 -7.73 -5.88
CA ARG A 407 10.23 -7.32 -5.91
C ARG A 407 10.45 -5.82 -5.81
N LEU A 408 9.40 -5.02 -5.98
CA LEU A 408 9.46 -3.58 -5.75
C LEU A 408 9.29 -3.31 -4.24
N LEU A 409 10.41 -3.14 -3.56
CA LEU A 409 10.48 -2.84 -2.13
C LEU A 409 10.18 -1.36 -1.90
N TYR A 410 9.36 -1.09 -0.89
CA TYR A 410 9.05 0.26 -0.43
C TYR A 410 9.81 0.50 0.86
N ILE A 411 10.89 1.27 0.77
CA ILE A 411 11.91 1.40 1.81
C ILE A 411 11.87 2.82 2.34
N PRO A 412 11.66 3.03 3.65
CA PRO A 412 11.75 4.34 4.26
C PRO A 412 13.19 4.86 4.15
N LEU A 413 13.31 6.09 3.65
CA LEU A 413 14.55 6.85 3.65
C LEU A 413 14.60 7.70 4.90
N LEU A 414 15.68 7.55 5.68
CA LEU A 414 15.87 8.24 6.94
C LEU A 414 16.75 9.47 6.79
N ARG A 415 16.47 10.50 7.58
CA ARG A 415 17.41 11.60 7.81
C ARG A 415 18.53 11.08 8.71
N CYS A 416 19.73 10.99 8.16
CA CYS A 416 20.93 10.57 8.90
C CYS A 416 21.81 11.79 9.25
N PRO A 417 22.54 11.76 10.39
CA PRO A 417 22.72 10.59 11.27
C PRO A 417 21.49 10.34 12.16
N VAL A 418 21.12 9.07 12.34
CA VAL A 418 20.10 8.68 13.32
C VAL A 418 20.77 8.56 14.68
N ALA A 419 20.05 8.89 15.77
CA ALA A 419 20.57 8.83 17.12
C ALA A 419 21.28 7.50 17.44
N ALA A 420 22.29 7.56 18.31
CA ALA A 420 22.99 6.37 18.78
C ALA A 420 22.05 5.49 19.65
N GLY A 421 22.23 4.18 19.57
CA GLY A 421 21.43 3.21 20.32
C GLY A 421 20.97 2.01 19.49
N THR A 422 20.56 0.94 20.17
CA THR A 422 20.05 -0.27 19.51
C THR A 422 18.62 -0.07 19.01
N GLN A 423 17.81 0.66 19.75
CA GLN A 423 16.45 1.05 19.35
C GLN A 423 16.28 2.54 19.50
N VAL A 424 15.81 3.18 18.43
CA VAL A 424 15.77 4.63 18.29
C VAL A 424 14.57 5.01 17.42
N GLU A 425 14.16 6.27 17.50
CA GLU A 425 13.26 6.84 16.49
C GLU A 425 14.07 7.59 15.43
N GLY A 426 13.65 7.48 14.17
CA GLY A 426 14.27 8.19 13.06
C GLY A 426 13.24 8.95 12.23
N ASP A 427 13.65 10.09 11.68
CA ASP A 427 12.81 10.88 10.78
C ASP A 427 12.83 10.27 9.38
N VAL A 428 11.67 9.83 8.91
CA VAL A 428 11.43 9.35 7.55
C VAL A 428 11.21 10.55 6.63
N VAL A 429 12.13 10.79 5.71
CA VAL A 429 12.04 11.89 4.74
C VAL A 429 11.24 11.51 3.48
N ALA A 430 11.21 10.22 3.13
CA ALA A 430 10.40 9.69 2.03
C ALA A 430 10.32 8.17 2.08
N ILE A 431 9.42 7.59 1.28
CA ILE A 431 9.40 6.16 0.97
C ILE A 431 9.92 5.98 -0.45
N ALA A 432 11.08 5.33 -0.58
CA ALA A 432 11.70 5.02 -1.85
C ALA A 432 11.24 3.66 -2.37
N ARG A 433 11.13 3.55 -3.69
CA ARG A 433 10.89 2.29 -4.39
C ARG A 433 12.23 1.77 -4.86
N PHE A 434 12.56 0.55 -4.46
CA PHE A 434 13.74 -0.15 -4.93
C PHE A 434 13.34 -1.51 -5.52
N LEU A 435 13.72 -1.78 -6.77
CA LEU A 435 13.54 -3.10 -7.36
C LEU A 435 14.67 -4.01 -6.87
N LEU A 436 14.36 -5.06 -6.11
CA LEU A 436 15.31 -6.11 -5.77
C LEU A 436 15.74 -6.86 -7.03
N THR A 437 16.95 -6.61 -7.54
CA THR A 437 17.40 -7.06 -8.87
C THR A 437 17.91 -8.50 -8.88
N ALA A 438 18.42 -8.98 -7.76
CA ALA A 438 18.90 -10.33 -7.54
C ALA A 438 18.61 -10.79 -6.09
N PRO A 439 18.71 -12.09 -5.76
CA PRO A 439 18.60 -12.56 -4.39
C PRO A 439 19.57 -11.83 -3.44
N ALA A 440 19.07 -11.40 -2.29
CA ALA A 440 19.86 -10.81 -1.23
C ALA A 440 20.70 -11.86 -0.48
N SER A 441 21.74 -11.39 0.21
CA SER A 441 22.61 -12.16 1.10
C SER A 441 22.78 -11.42 2.43
N ALA A 442 23.55 -11.99 3.37
CA ALA A 442 23.84 -11.36 4.66
C ALA A 442 24.63 -10.04 4.54
N THR A 443 25.28 -9.79 3.40
CA THR A 443 26.13 -8.62 3.17
C THR A 443 25.68 -7.76 1.99
N GLU A 444 24.71 -8.22 1.20
CA GLU A 444 24.26 -7.50 0.01
C GLU A 444 22.74 -7.58 -0.16
N VAL A 445 22.09 -6.42 -0.23
CA VAL A 445 20.70 -6.29 -0.67
C VAL A 445 20.70 -5.48 -1.97
N PRO A 446 20.81 -6.13 -3.14
CA PRO A 446 21.01 -5.45 -4.41
C PRO A 446 19.68 -4.93 -4.95
N ALA A 447 19.50 -3.61 -4.89
CA ALA A 447 18.22 -2.99 -5.20
C ALA A 447 18.38 -1.75 -6.09
N GLU A 448 17.68 -1.73 -7.22
CA GLU A 448 17.71 -0.62 -8.17
C GLU A 448 16.71 0.46 -7.80
N PHE A 449 17.15 1.72 -7.73
CA PHE A 449 16.27 2.83 -7.38
C PHE A 449 15.26 3.13 -8.51
N ALA A 450 13.99 3.14 -8.13
CA ALA A 450 12.84 3.32 -9.01
C ALA A 450 12.03 4.60 -8.70
N GLY A 451 12.59 5.51 -7.88
CA GLY A 451 11.94 6.75 -7.46
C GLY A 451 11.19 6.64 -6.14
N THR A 452 10.60 7.74 -5.70
CA THR A 452 9.85 7.83 -4.44
C THR A 452 8.34 7.68 -4.63
N VAL A 453 7.62 7.43 -3.55
CA VAL A 453 6.15 7.38 -3.50
C VAL A 453 5.65 8.24 -2.36
N THR A 454 4.50 8.90 -2.54
CA THR A 454 3.80 9.62 -1.47
C THR A 454 3.00 8.62 -0.62
N ASP A 455 2.65 8.98 0.61
CA ASP A 455 1.86 8.11 1.48
C ASP A 455 0.50 7.74 0.88
N ALA A 456 -0.15 8.67 0.15
CA ALA A 456 -1.42 8.40 -0.53
C ALA A 456 -1.30 7.47 -1.76
N ALA A 457 -0.12 7.37 -2.36
CA ALA A 457 0.15 6.47 -3.49
C ALA A 457 0.81 5.15 -3.05
N LEU A 458 1.13 5.01 -1.76
CA LEU A 458 1.70 3.81 -1.19
C LEU A 458 0.68 2.66 -1.26
N PRO A 459 1.02 1.52 -1.88
CA PRO A 459 0.13 0.37 -1.87
C PRO A 459 -0.15 -0.09 -0.44
N ALA A 460 -1.41 -0.43 -0.16
CA ALA A 460 -1.82 -0.85 1.17
C ALA A 460 -2.93 -1.89 1.08
N THR A 461 -3.08 -2.68 2.15
CA THR A 461 -4.29 -3.44 2.38
C THR A 461 -5.38 -2.48 2.82
N ILE A 462 -6.52 -2.51 2.14
CA ILE A 462 -7.67 -1.67 2.45
C ILE A 462 -8.64 -2.46 3.33
N GLY A 463 -9.12 -1.84 4.40
CA GLY A 463 -10.08 -2.41 5.32
C GLY A 463 -11.10 -1.39 5.79
N LEU A 464 -12.15 -1.90 6.45
CA LEU A 464 -13.13 -1.08 7.15
C LEU A 464 -12.55 -0.66 8.50
N LEU A 465 -12.84 0.57 8.89
CA LEU A 465 -12.52 1.13 10.19
C LEU A 465 -13.84 1.22 10.96
N ARG A 466 -13.88 0.60 12.13
CA ARG A 466 -15.07 0.52 12.98
C ARG A 466 -14.84 1.24 14.29
#